data_AF-A0A3A5VDN6-F1
#
_entry.id   AF-A0A3A5VDN6-F1
#
_cell.length_a   1.000
_cell.length_b   1.000
_cell.length_c   1.000
_cell.angle_alpha   90.00
_cell.angle_beta   90.00
_cell.angle_gamma   90.00
#
_symmetry.space_group_name_H-M   'P 1'
#
loop_
_entity.id
_entity.type
_entity.pdbx_description
1 polymer ?
#
loop_
_entity_poly.entity_id
_entity_poly.type
_entity_poly.pdbx_seq_one_letter_code
_entity_poly.pdbx_strand_id
1 'polypeptide(L)'
;MTLAWVALDPKGSPDYPLYFEERINRKRHSSGMTRLAAFTMWHFGLFGISFAISATASWIHISGNEVPDWMLISSPALFATAYSCAILVTFVVSFYIIDNELNRGNDIDHLFYWYEIVMHNLNVVILGIALIINNMEMDWRYFSLAIIFGIIYVFWARLYVILAGVYIYNFLDPRLKNAPLIHIILLIFLVFSFVIVVFFEILINWNFVIGSLIIILFTISIIRIKQPEYPE
;
A
#
# COMPACT_ATOMS: atom_id res chain seq x y z
N MET A 1 -12.33 3.34 -9.31
CA MET A 1 -11.05 3.33 -10.07
C MET A 1 -10.52 1.91 -10.04
N THR A 2 -10.07 1.35 -11.16
CA THR A 2 -9.44 0.01 -11.22
C THR A 2 -8.01 0.14 -11.70
N LEU A 3 -7.16 -0.85 -11.42
CA LEU A 3 -5.80 -0.90 -11.99
C LEU A 3 -5.81 -0.86 -13.52
N ALA A 4 -6.80 -1.52 -14.15
CA ALA A 4 -7.00 -1.44 -15.59
C ALA A 4 -7.26 0.00 -16.05
N TRP A 5 -8.09 0.76 -15.33
CA TRP A 5 -8.32 2.17 -15.66
C TRP A 5 -7.04 3.01 -15.50
N VAL A 6 -6.22 2.78 -14.46
CA VAL A 6 -4.93 3.47 -14.29
C VAL A 6 -4.03 3.25 -15.50
N ALA A 7 -3.94 1.99 -15.93
CA ALA A 7 -3.04 1.58 -16.99
C ALA A 7 -3.54 2.01 -18.38
N LEU A 8 -4.85 2.17 -18.57
CA LEU A 8 -5.47 2.56 -19.83
C LEU A 8 -5.77 4.06 -19.94
N ASP A 9 -5.65 4.82 -18.84
CA ASP A 9 -5.92 6.25 -18.83
C ASP A 9 -4.90 7.00 -19.69
N PRO A 10 -5.34 7.59 -20.82
CA PRO A 10 -4.46 8.24 -21.78
C PRO A 10 -3.89 9.56 -21.24
N LYS A 11 -4.48 10.13 -20.18
CA LYS A 11 -3.98 11.36 -19.56
C LYS A 11 -2.73 11.15 -18.74
N GLY A 12 -2.41 9.90 -18.36
CA GLY A 12 -1.27 9.60 -17.51
C GLY A 12 -1.32 10.30 -16.16
N SER A 13 -0.16 10.41 -15.51
CA SER A 13 0.01 11.24 -14.30
C SER A 13 1.44 11.72 -14.15
N PRO A 14 1.67 12.95 -13.65
CA PRO A 14 3.00 13.39 -13.28
C PRO A 14 3.54 12.63 -12.06
N ASP A 15 4.83 12.30 -12.08
CA ASP A 15 5.58 11.81 -10.94
C ASP A 15 7.00 12.41 -10.90
N TYR A 16 7.72 12.20 -9.80
CA TYR A 16 9.08 12.72 -9.58
C TYR A 16 10.10 11.59 -9.30
N PRO A 17 10.27 10.63 -10.24
CA PRO A 17 11.17 9.51 -10.04
C PRO A 17 12.64 9.97 -10.04
N LEU A 18 13.51 9.16 -9.47
CA LEU A 18 14.96 9.33 -9.56
C LEU A 18 15.46 8.74 -10.88
N TYR A 19 16.00 9.58 -11.75
CA TYR A 19 16.65 9.14 -12.98
C TYR A 19 17.97 8.44 -12.67
N PHE A 20 18.14 7.23 -13.21
CA PHE A 20 19.21 6.32 -12.80
C PHE A 20 20.59 6.85 -13.15
N GLU A 21 20.80 7.30 -14.39
CA GLU A 21 22.10 7.77 -14.87
C GLU A 21 22.46 9.12 -14.24
N GLU A 22 21.52 10.05 -14.27
CA GLU A 22 21.75 11.44 -13.84
C GLU A 22 21.68 11.63 -12.33
N ARG A 23 21.15 10.65 -11.57
CA ARG A 23 21.00 10.68 -10.10
C ARG A 23 20.27 11.89 -9.56
N ILE A 24 19.27 12.35 -10.30
CA ILE A 24 18.43 13.49 -9.97
C ILE A 24 16.96 13.12 -10.14
N ASN A 25 16.12 13.60 -9.23
CA ASN A 25 14.69 13.49 -9.45
C ASN A 25 14.24 14.61 -10.38
N ARG A 26 13.39 14.26 -11.33
CA ARG A 26 12.80 15.21 -12.27
C ARG A 26 11.36 14.83 -12.50
N LYS A 27 10.54 15.83 -12.83
CA LYS A 27 9.18 15.60 -13.26
C LYS A 27 9.18 14.71 -14.49
N ARG A 28 8.44 13.62 -14.43
CA ARG A 28 8.16 12.72 -15.54
C ARG A 28 6.64 12.65 -15.70
N HIS A 29 6.20 12.43 -16.93
CA HIS A 29 4.82 12.07 -17.20
C HIS A 29 4.73 10.57 -17.45
N SER A 30 4.14 9.83 -16.51
CA SER A 30 4.00 8.37 -16.57
C SER A 30 2.65 7.99 -17.17
N SER A 31 2.64 7.04 -18.12
CA SER A 31 1.43 6.61 -18.84
C SER A 31 1.47 5.12 -19.19
N GLY A 32 0.31 4.51 -19.43
CA GLY A 32 0.27 3.10 -19.79
C GLY A 32 0.67 2.17 -18.63
N MET A 33 1.34 1.07 -18.98
CA MET A 33 1.78 0.03 -18.02
C MET A 33 2.86 0.54 -17.04
N THR A 34 3.59 1.61 -17.36
CA THR A 34 4.59 2.17 -16.44
C THR A 34 3.96 2.70 -15.17
N ARG A 35 2.67 3.07 -15.22
CA ARG A 35 1.92 3.50 -14.05
C ARG A 35 1.70 2.38 -13.05
N LEU A 36 1.72 1.11 -13.46
CA LEU A 36 1.51 -0.05 -12.58
C LEU A 36 2.77 -0.45 -11.80
N ALA A 37 3.90 0.20 -12.04
CA ALA A 37 5.17 -0.17 -11.42
C ALA A 37 5.34 0.32 -9.97
N ALA A 38 4.51 1.26 -9.51
CA ALA A 38 4.56 1.80 -8.15
C ALA A 38 4.11 0.78 -7.09
N PHE A 39 4.61 0.90 -5.86
CA PHE A 39 4.29 -0.03 -4.75
C PHE A 39 2.80 -0.02 -4.46
N THR A 40 2.20 1.17 -4.47
CA THR A 40 0.76 1.36 -4.29
C THR A 40 -0.06 0.53 -5.29
N MET A 41 0.41 0.39 -6.54
CA MET A 41 -0.29 -0.41 -7.57
C MET A 41 -0.16 -1.91 -7.32
N TRP A 42 1.03 -2.37 -6.94
CA TRP A 42 1.25 -3.75 -6.53
C TRP A 42 0.39 -4.11 -5.32
N HIS A 43 0.34 -3.22 -4.31
CA HIS A 43 -0.51 -3.35 -3.14
C HIS A 43 -2.00 -3.42 -3.53
N PHE A 44 -2.48 -2.58 -4.45
CA PHE A 44 -3.86 -2.66 -4.94
C PHE A 44 -4.14 -3.94 -5.76
N GLY A 45 -3.13 -4.51 -6.40
CA GLY A 45 -3.23 -5.82 -7.03
C GLY A 45 -3.46 -6.90 -5.97
N LEU A 46 -2.67 -6.86 -4.89
CA LEU A 46 -2.82 -7.75 -3.74
C LEU A 46 -4.18 -7.58 -3.05
N PHE A 47 -4.62 -6.32 -2.89
CA PHE A 47 -5.95 -5.96 -2.40
C PHE A 47 -7.02 -6.67 -3.25
N GLY A 48 -7.00 -6.49 -4.57
CA GLY A 48 -7.96 -7.11 -5.48
C GLY A 48 -7.96 -8.64 -5.41
N ILE A 49 -6.77 -9.26 -5.37
CA ILE A 49 -6.63 -10.73 -5.25
C ILE A 49 -7.22 -11.22 -3.92
N SER A 50 -6.94 -10.53 -2.81
CA SER A 50 -7.48 -10.88 -1.50
C SER A 50 -9.01 -10.90 -1.51
N PHE A 51 -9.65 -9.82 -1.97
CA PHE A 51 -11.12 -9.78 -2.03
C PHE A 51 -11.72 -10.75 -3.04
N ALA A 52 -11.05 -11.01 -4.17
CA ALA A 52 -11.51 -11.99 -5.15
C ALA A 52 -11.53 -13.40 -4.55
N ILE A 53 -10.49 -13.79 -3.81
CA ILE A 53 -10.44 -15.08 -3.12
C ILE A 53 -11.51 -15.14 -2.03
N SER A 54 -11.65 -14.11 -1.19
CA SER A 54 -12.70 -14.08 -0.15
C SER A 54 -14.10 -14.15 -0.74
N ALA A 55 -14.38 -13.40 -1.81
CA ALA A 55 -15.68 -13.42 -2.48
C ALA A 55 -15.97 -14.79 -3.12
N THR A 56 -14.96 -15.42 -3.72
CA THR A 56 -15.08 -16.77 -4.29
C THR A 56 -15.36 -17.80 -3.21
N ALA A 57 -14.63 -17.74 -2.09
CA ALA A 57 -14.87 -18.60 -0.93
C ALA A 57 -16.29 -18.46 -0.40
N SER A 58 -16.77 -17.23 -0.20
CA SER A 58 -18.15 -16.95 0.21
C SER A 58 -19.17 -17.51 -0.78
N TRP A 59 -18.94 -17.35 -2.08
CA TRP A 59 -19.85 -17.88 -3.11
C TRP A 59 -19.92 -19.41 -3.11
N ILE A 60 -18.77 -20.09 -2.98
CA ILE A 60 -18.69 -21.55 -2.87
C ILE A 60 -19.50 -22.01 -1.64
N HIS A 61 -19.29 -21.37 -0.49
CA HIS A 61 -19.98 -21.71 0.75
C HIS A 61 -21.50 -21.51 0.65
N ILE A 62 -21.95 -20.35 0.16
CA ILE A 62 -23.38 -20.03 0.02
C ILE A 62 -24.05 -20.96 -1.01
N SER A 63 -23.31 -21.46 -2.00
CA SER A 63 -23.79 -22.46 -2.96
C SER A 63 -23.91 -23.87 -2.37
N GLY A 64 -23.60 -24.07 -1.08
CA GLY A 64 -23.67 -25.35 -0.38
C GLY A 64 -22.46 -26.26 -0.61
N ASN A 65 -21.39 -25.75 -1.22
CA ASN A 65 -20.15 -26.50 -1.43
C ASN A 65 -19.14 -26.22 -0.30
N GLU A 66 -18.21 -27.15 -0.10
CA GLU A 66 -17.10 -26.97 0.83
C GLU A 66 -16.05 -26.02 0.22
N VAL A 67 -15.61 -25.04 1.03
CA VAL A 67 -14.56 -24.11 0.62
C VAL A 67 -13.20 -24.81 0.72
N PRO A 68 -12.37 -24.80 -0.34
CA PRO A 68 -11.04 -25.41 -0.29
C PRO A 68 -10.15 -24.79 0.80
N ASP A 69 -9.40 -25.62 1.53
CA ASP A 69 -8.52 -25.19 2.63
C ASP A 69 -7.53 -24.09 2.23
N TRP A 70 -6.98 -24.15 1.01
CA TRP A 70 -6.05 -23.14 0.54
C TRP A 70 -6.70 -21.75 0.44
N MET A 71 -8.00 -21.65 0.18
CA MET A 71 -8.73 -20.37 0.19
C MET A 71 -8.93 -19.87 1.61
N LEU A 72 -9.26 -20.79 2.54
CA LEU A 72 -9.43 -20.47 3.97
C LEU A 72 -8.12 -19.96 4.60
N ILE A 73 -6.97 -20.44 4.15
CA ILE A 73 -5.65 -19.98 4.61
C ILE A 73 -5.22 -18.71 3.87
N SER A 74 -5.35 -18.67 2.55
CA SER A 74 -4.84 -17.56 1.74
C SER A 74 -5.67 -16.28 1.90
N SER A 75 -6.99 -16.38 2.09
CA SER A 75 -7.86 -15.22 2.28
C SER A 75 -7.40 -14.30 3.43
N PRO A 76 -7.29 -14.78 4.69
CA PRO A 76 -6.82 -13.94 5.80
C PRO A 76 -5.34 -13.55 5.65
N ALA A 77 -4.48 -14.42 5.10
CA ALA A 77 -3.07 -14.10 4.90
C ALA A 77 -2.85 -12.94 3.91
N LEU A 78 -3.55 -12.99 2.77
CA LEU A 78 -3.51 -11.95 1.75
C LEU A 78 -4.16 -10.66 2.25
N PHE A 79 -5.26 -10.76 2.99
CA PHE A 79 -5.91 -9.61 3.59
C PHE A 79 -5.01 -8.91 4.60
N ALA A 80 -4.43 -9.64 5.55
CA ALA A 80 -3.52 -9.08 6.54
C ALA A 80 -2.30 -8.44 5.87
N THR A 81 -1.76 -9.07 4.82
CA THR A 81 -0.66 -8.50 4.04
C THR A 81 -1.07 -7.22 3.31
N ALA A 82 -2.23 -7.22 2.66
CA ALA A 82 -2.77 -6.03 2.00
C ALA A 82 -2.99 -4.89 2.99
N TYR A 83 -3.57 -5.17 4.16
CA TYR A 83 -3.84 -4.14 5.16
C TYR A 83 -2.55 -3.59 5.78
N SER A 84 -1.55 -4.44 5.99
CA SER A 84 -0.21 -4.02 6.41
C SER A 84 0.42 -3.07 5.38
N CYS A 85 0.31 -3.40 4.08
CA CYS A 85 0.80 -2.55 3.00
C CYS A 85 0.02 -1.23 2.90
N ALA A 86 -1.29 -1.24 3.14
CA ALA A 86 -2.10 -0.02 3.14
C ALA A 86 -1.66 0.94 4.25
N ILE A 87 -1.48 0.45 5.48
CA ILE A 87 -0.94 1.26 6.59
C ILE A 87 0.44 1.82 6.21
N LEU A 88 1.35 1.00 5.68
CA LEU A 88 2.66 1.43 5.24
C LEU A 88 2.56 2.54 4.17
N VAL A 89 1.76 2.33 3.13
CA VAL A 89 1.56 3.30 2.05
C VAL A 89 1.02 4.61 2.59
N THR A 90 -0.06 4.56 3.37
CA THR A 90 -0.68 5.76 3.96
C THR A 90 0.33 6.50 4.82
N PHE A 91 1.04 5.79 5.69
CA PHE A 91 2.02 6.39 6.58
C PHE A 91 3.19 7.05 5.80
N VAL A 92 3.81 6.32 4.89
CA VAL A 92 4.96 6.82 4.11
C VAL A 92 4.52 7.99 3.21
N VAL A 93 3.33 7.95 2.62
CA VAL A 93 2.83 9.06 1.81
C VAL A 93 2.58 10.30 2.69
N SER A 94 1.81 10.14 3.77
CA SER A 94 1.37 11.23 4.65
C SER A 94 2.51 11.93 5.36
N PHE A 95 3.51 11.18 5.84
CA PHE A 95 4.55 11.69 6.75
C PHE A 95 5.96 11.75 6.15
N TYR A 96 6.18 11.16 4.97
CA TYR A 96 7.50 11.18 4.34
C TYR A 96 7.46 11.75 2.92
N ILE A 97 6.65 11.19 2.00
CA ILE A 97 6.68 11.60 0.59
C ILE A 97 6.18 13.03 0.43
N ILE A 98 5.03 13.38 1.01
CA ILE A 98 4.46 14.74 0.89
C ILE A 98 5.48 15.78 1.38
N ASP A 99 5.99 15.61 2.60
CA ASP A 99 6.95 16.56 3.18
C ASP A 99 8.29 16.56 2.41
N ASN A 100 8.75 15.42 1.90
CA ASN A 100 9.96 15.34 1.07
C ASN A 100 9.81 16.09 -0.25
N GLU A 101 8.67 15.97 -0.95
CA GLU A 101 8.44 16.68 -2.21
C GLU A 101 8.32 18.20 -1.97
N LEU A 102 7.66 18.60 -0.88
CA LEU A 102 7.58 20.00 -0.45
C LEU A 102 8.95 20.61 -0.15
N ASN A 103 9.78 19.92 0.62
CA ASN A 103 11.14 20.37 0.94
C ASN A 103 12.05 20.49 -0.29
N ARG A 104 11.66 19.88 -1.41
CA ARG A 104 12.37 19.96 -2.70
C ARG A 104 11.81 21.03 -3.63
N GLY A 105 10.76 21.75 -3.21
CA GLY A 105 10.08 22.75 -4.03
C GLY A 105 9.30 22.15 -5.20
N ASN A 106 8.93 20.87 -5.14
CA ASN A 106 8.13 20.22 -6.16
C ASN A 106 6.63 20.49 -5.94
N ASP A 107 5.89 20.53 -7.03
CA ASP A 107 4.43 20.61 -7.01
C ASP A 107 3.82 19.31 -6.46
N ILE A 108 3.04 19.43 -5.38
CA ILE A 108 2.40 18.30 -4.70
C ILE A 108 0.94 18.09 -5.10
N ASP A 109 0.37 18.93 -5.98
CA ASP A 109 -1.04 18.85 -6.35
C ASP A 109 -1.47 17.45 -6.79
N HIS A 110 -0.59 16.80 -7.55
CA HIS A 110 -0.81 15.45 -8.05
C HIS A 110 -1.04 14.41 -6.95
N LEU A 111 -0.40 14.53 -5.78
CA LEU A 111 -0.56 13.60 -4.64
C LEU A 111 -1.96 13.67 -4.00
N PHE A 112 -2.71 14.72 -4.30
CA PHE A 112 -4.07 14.97 -3.79
C PHE A 112 -5.14 14.86 -4.86
N TYR A 113 -4.80 14.38 -6.06
CA TYR A 113 -5.83 13.98 -7.02
C TYR A 113 -6.72 12.90 -6.39
N TRP A 114 -8.01 12.93 -6.69
CA TRP A 114 -9.00 12.01 -6.11
C TRP A 114 -8.53 10.55 -6.10
N TYR A 115 -7.92 10.16 -7.22
CA TYR A 115 -7.46 8.82 -7.44
C TYR A 115 -6.24 8.49 -6.55
N GLU A 116 -5.30 9.43 -6.34
CA GLU A 116 -4.19 9.25 -5.40
C GLU A 116 -4.70 9.25 -3.95
N ILE A 117 -5.71 10.07 -3.60
CA ILE A 117 -6.35 10.03 -2.29
C ILE A 117 -6.96 8.63 -2.04
N VAL A 118 -7.63 8.05 -3.05
CA VAL A 118 -8.14 6.69 -2.95
C VAL A 118 -7.00 5.69 -2.71
N MET A 119 -5.94 5.80 -3.52
CA MET A 119 -4.83 4.85 -3.53
C MET A 119 -3.90 4.98 -2.32
N HIS A 120 -3.80 6.15 -1.69
CA HIS A 120 -2.90 6.44 -0.58
C HIS A 120 -3.59 6.46 0.78
N ASN A 121 -4.85 6.92 0.85
CA ASN A 121 -5.54 7.17 2.11
C ASN A 121 -6.83 6.37 2.26
N LEU A 122 -7.68 6.27 1.24
CA LEU A 122 -8.92 5.48 1.39
C LEU A 122 -8.65 3.98 1.39
N ASN A 123 -7.47 3.54 0.94
CA ASN A 123 -7.05 2.13 1.01
C ASN A 123 -7.19 1.55 2.45
N VAL A 124 -6.73 2.29 3.46
CA VAL A 124 -6.64 1.86 4.86
C VAL A 124 -8.00 1.98 5.53
N VAL A 125 -8.82 2.95 5.09
CA VAL A 125 -10.23 3.09 5.48
C VAL A 125 -11.02 1.87 4.99
N ILE A 126 -10.91 1.51 3.71
CA ILE A 126 -11.67 0.39 3.14
C ILE A 126 -11.27 -0.93 3.80
N LEU A 127 -9.96 -1.17 4.00
CA LEU A 127 -9.50 -2.38 4.68
C LEU A 127 -9.86 -2.38 6.18
N GLY A 128 -9.86 -1.24 6.85
CA GLY A 128 -10.34 -1.13 8.23
C GLY A 128 -11.83 -1.47 8.36
N ILE A 129 -12.66 -0.94 7.46
CA ILE A 129 -14.09 -1.31 7.38
C ILE A 129 -14.23 -2.80 7.08
N ALA A 130 -13.44 -3.34 6.15
CA ALA A 130 -13.49 -4.75 5.82
C ALA A 130 -13.11 -5.65 7.00
N LEU A 131 -12.13 -5.27 7.82
CA LEU A 131 -11.78 -6.01 9.03
C LEU A 131 -12.95 -6.03 10.03
N ILE A 132 -13.56 -4.87 10.28
CA ILE A 132 -14.72 -4.72 11.18
C ILE A 132 -15.90 -5.60 10.72
N ILE A 133 -16.14 -5.70 9.41
CA ILE A 133 -17.28 -6.45 8.87
C ILE A 133 -17.01 -7.96 8.81
N ASN A 134 -15.82 -8.38 8.37
CA ASN A 134 -15.57 -9.78 7.98
C ASN A 134 -15.04 -10.66 9.12
N ASN A 135 -14.65 -10.09 10.27
CA ASN A 135 -14.13 -10.81 11.43
C ASN A 135 -13.11 -11.91 11.06
N MET A 136 -12.16 -11.58 10.17
CA MET A 136 -11.16 -12.54 9.69
C MET A 136 -10.12 -12.79 10.78
N GLU A 137 -9.97 -14.04 11.18
CA GLU A 137 -8.91 -14.46 12.12
C GLU A 137 -7.54 -14.39 11.46
N MET A 138 -6.59 -13.77 12.16
CA MET A 138 -5.24 -13.54 11.64
C MET A 138 -4.22 -14.37 12.40
N ASP A 139 -3.55 -15.27 11.68
CA ASP A 139 -2.44 -16.03 12.24
C ASP A 139 -1.15 -15.21 12.19
N TRP A 140 -0.39 -15.20 13.28
CA TRP A 140 0.89 -14.51 13.35
C TRP A 140 1.85 -14.91 12.24
N ARG A 141 1.83 -16.18 11.80
CA ARG A 141 2.68 -16.72 10.73
C ARG A 141 2.53 -15.97 9.41
N TYR A 142 1.40 -15.29 9.19
CA TYR A 142 1.14 -14.51 7.96
C TYR A 142 2.04 -13.28 7.82
N PHE A 143 2.75 -12.84 8.87
CA PHE A 143 3.74 -11.75 8.78
C PHE A 143 4.81 -12.02 7.72
N SER A 144 5.13 -13.30 7.51
CA SER A 144 6.11 -13.74 6.51
C SER A 144 5.70 -13.35 5.09
N LEU A 145 4.41 -13.39 4.77
CA LEU A 145 3.89 -13.01 3.46
C LEU A 145 4.07 -11.51 3.19
N ALA A 146 3.89 -10.67 4.21
CA ALA A 146 4.16 -9.24 4.10
C ALA A 146 5.64 -8.96 3.84
N ILE A 147 6.55 -9.62 4.57
CA ILE A 147 7.99 -9.50 4.32
C ILE A 147 8.34 -9.93 2.89
N ILE A 148 7.85 -11.10 2.46
CA ILE A 148 8.10 -11.64 1.12
C ILE A 148 7.62 -10.65 0.06
N PHE A 149 6.42 -10.10 0.22
CA PHE A 149 5.86 -9.10 -0.70
C PHE A 149 6.75 -7.85 -0.79
N GLY A 150 7.21 -7.31 0.35
CA GLY A 150 8.13 -6.19 0.40
C GLY A 150 9.46 -6.47 -0.30
N ILE A 151 10.06 -7.65 -0.06
CA ILE A 151 11.32 -8.07 -0.70
C ILE A 151 11.14 -8.20 -2.23
N ILE A 152 10.06 -8.84 -2.67
CA ILE A 152 9.75 -8.97 -4.11
C ILE A 152 9.63 -7.58 -4.73
N TYR A 153 9.02 -6.62 -4.04
CA TYR A 153 8.92 -5.27 -4.57
C TYR A 153 10.27 -4.54 -4.66
N VAL A 154 11.16 -4.68 -3.67
CA VAL A 154 12.52 -4.13 -3.75
C VAL A 154 13.28 -4.72 -4.93
N PHE A 155 13.11 -6.02 -5.19
CA PHE A 155 13.68 -6.66 -6.38
C PHE A 155 13.06 -6.13 -7.68
N TRP A 156 11.73 -5.98 -7.73
CA TRP A 156 11.03 -5.35 -8.85
C TRP A 156 11.54 -3.95 -9.15
N ALA A 157 11.76 -3.10 -8.15
CA ALA A 157 12.30 -1.75 -8.35
C ALA A 157 13.67 -1.77 -9.06
N ARG A 158 14.50 -2.78 -8.79
CA ARG A 158 15.78 -2.99 -9.49
C ARG A 158 15.62 -3.51 -10.90
N LEU A 159 14.63 -4.35 -11.18
CA LEU A 159 14.33 -4.75 -12.56
C LEU A 159 13.76 -3.57 -13.36
N TYR A 160 12.88 -2.80 -12.74
CA TYR A 160 12.21 -1.68 -13.38
C TYR A 160 13.18 -0.58 -13.82
N VAL A 161 14.27 -0.34 -13.06
CA VAL A 161 15.29 0.62 -13.48
C VAL A 161 15.98 0.22 -14.79
N ILE A 162 16.17 -1.09 -15.04
CA ILE A 162 16.76 -1.60 -16.28
C ILE A 162 15.81 -1.36 -17.46
N LEU A 163 14.50 -1.43 -17.22
CA LEU A 163 13.48 -1.26 -18.26
C LEU A 163 13.15 0.20 -18.54
N ALA A 164 13.11 1.05 -17.51
CA ALA A 164 12.57 2.40 -17.58
C ALA A 164 13.58 3.51 -17.26
N GLY A 165 14.82 3.15 -16.88
CA GLY A 165 15.88 4.10 -16.56
C GLY A 165 15.66 4.91 -15.28
N VAL A 166 14.67 4.56 -14.45
CA VAL A 166 14.32 5.35 -13.25
C VAL A 166 13.90 4.47 -12.07
N TYR A 167 14.16 4.97 -10.85
CA TYR A 167 13.53 4.48 -9.63
C TYR A 167 12.32 5.35 -9.30
N ILE A 168 11.13 4.75 -9.18
CA ILE A 168 9.90 5.49 -8.82
C ILE A 168 10.06 6.19 -7.47
N TYR A 169 10.65 5.47 -6.51
CA TYR A 169 11.01 6.02 -5.22
C TYR A 169 12.52 6.08 -5.10
N ASN A 170 13.07 7.27 -4.86
CA ASN A 170 14.51 7.50 -4.75
C ASN A 170 15.17 6.60 -3.69
N PHE A 171 14.49 6.36 -2.56
CA PHE A 171 14.98 5.58 -1.43
C PHE A 171 15.15 4.08 -1.72
N LEU A 172 14.75 3.61 -2.90
CA LEU A 172 14.99 2.24 -3.38
C LEU A 172 16.27 2.10 -4.20
N ASP A 173 16.97 3.20 -4.51
CA ASP A 173 18.24 3.15 -5.21
C ASP A 173 19.31 2.52 -4.32
N PRO A 174 19.87 1.34 -4.69
CA PRO A 174 20.89 0.65 -3.90
C PRO A 174 22.21 1.42 -3.79
N ARG A 175 22.39 2.48 -4.59
CA ARG A 175 23.59 3.34 -4.60
C ARG A 175 23.50 4.46 -3.57
N LEU A 176 22.38 4.62 -2.86
CA LEU A 176 22.28 5.55 -1.75
C LEU A 176 23.18 5.14 -0.59
N LYS A 177 23.73 6.13 0.12
CA LYS A 177 24.44 5.89 1.37
C LYS A 177 23.47 5.23 2.36
N ASN A 178 23.85 4.08 2.90
CA ASN A 178 23.03 3.25 3.80
C ASN A 178 21.77 2.64 3.17
N ALA A 179 21.71 2.44 1.84
CA ALA A 179 20.57 1.80 1.18
C ALA A 179 20.10 0.48 1.84
N PRO A 180 20.98 -0.46 2.26
CA PRO A 180 20.55 -1.67 2.96
C PRO A 180 19.77 -1.37 4.25
N LEU A 181 20.20 -0.34 5.00
CA LEU A 181 19.52 0.07 6.23
C LEU A 181 18.14 0.66 5.95
N ILE A 182 18.00 1.48 4.89
CA ILE A 182 16.71 2.03 4.46
C ILE A 182 15.74 0.90 4.13
N HIS A 183 16.18 -0.10 3.36
CA HIS A 183 15.33 -1.24 3.00
C HIS A 183 14.94 -2.08 4.22
N ILE A 184 15.86 -2.28 5.17
CA ILE A 184 15.55 -2.95 6.44
C ILE A 184 14.52 -2.15 7.25
N ILE A 185 14.66 -0.81 7.34
CA ILE A 185 13.70 0.05 8.03
C ILE A 185 12.31 -0.06 7.39
N LEU A 186 12.21 -0.07 6.06
CA LEU A 186 10.94 -0.25 5.36
C LEU A 186 10.30 -1.61 5.66
N LEU A 187 11.09 -2.69 5.70
CA LEU A 187 10.60 -4.02 6.08
C LEU A 187 10.16 -4.08 7.55
N ILE A 188 10.90 -3.45 8.46
CA ILE A 188 10.52 -3.33 9.87
C ILE A 188 9.20 -2.56 10.00
N PHE A 189 9.05 -1.47 9.26
CA PHE A 189 7.79 -0.71 9.21
C PHE A 189 6.64 -1.56 8.71
N LEU A 190 6.86 -2.36 7.66
CA LEU A 190 5.85 -3.27 7.13
C LEU A 190 5.44 -4.34 8.16
N VAL A 191 6.41 -4.91 8.89
CA VAL A 191 6.14 -5.85 9.99
C VAL A 191 5.39 -5.15 11.12
N PHE A 192 5.77 -3.93 11.48
CA PHE A 192 5.07 -3.14 12.49
C PHE A 192 3.61 -2.85 12.08
N SER A 193 3.38 -2.52 10.80
CA SER A 193 2.03 -2.42 10.25
C SER A 193 1.26 -3.73 10.36
N PHE A 194 1.89 -4.88 10.13
CA PHE A 194 1.25 -6.19 10.35
C PHE A 194 0.87 -6.41 11.82
N VAL A 195 1.76 -6.04 12.77
CA VAL A 195 1.45 -6.13 14.20
C VAL A 195 0.23 -5.27 14.56
N ILE A 196 0.12 -4.06 14.01
CA ILE A 196 -1.06 -3.19 14.19
C ILE A 196 -2.33 -3.87 13.68
N VAL A 197 -2.26 -4.52 12.52
CA VAL A 197 -3.40 -5.21 11.91
C VAL A 197 -3.87 -6.38 12.78
N VAL A 198 -2.95 -7.21 13.28
CA VAL A 198 -3.26 -8.29 14.24
C VAL A 198 -3.83 -7.70 15.55
N PHE A 199 -3.27 -6.60 16.04
CA PHE A 199 -3.78 -5.92 17.23
C PHE A 199 -5.22 -5.43 17.05
N PHE A 200 -5.58 -4.92 15.87
CA PHE A 200 -6.95 -4.51 15.56
C PHE A 200 -7.93 -5.69 15.54
N GLU A 201 -7.50 -6.83 14.99
CA GLU A 201 -8.29 -8.07 15.01
C GLU A 201 -8.57 -8.51 16.46
N ILE A 202 -7.53 -8.54 17.31
CA ILE A 202 -7.67 -8.89 18.74
C ILE A 202 -8.62 -7.93 19.45
N LEU A 203 -8.53 -6.63 19.17
CA LEU A 203 -9.41 -5.63 19.77
C LEU A 203 -10.87 -5.78 19.35
N ILE A 204 -11.14 -6.05 18.08
CA ILE A 204 -12.51 -6.30 17.58
C ILE A 204 -13.09 -7.53 18.25
N ASN A 205 -12.31 -8.62 18.33
CA ASN A 205 -12.72 -9.86 18.99
C ASN A 205 -12.97 -9.68 20.50
N TRP A 206 -12.17 -8.84 21.17
CA TRP A 206 -12.34 -8.52 22.59
C TRP A 206 -13.57 -7.62 22.83
N ASN A 207 -13.71 -6.54 22.06
CA ASN A 207 -14.84 -5.63 22.15
C ASN A 207 -15.04 -4.90 20.81
N PHE A 208 -16.07 -5.31 20.07
CA PHE A 208 -16.40 -4.77 18.76
C PHE A 208 -16.47 -3.22 18.71
N VAL A 209 -17.08 -2.60 19.72
CA VAL A 209 -17.27 -1.14 19.76
C VAL A 209 -15.94 -0.43 19.99
N ILE A 210 -15.17 -0.88 20.98
CA ILE A 210 -13.86 -0.28 21.30
C ILE A 210 -12.87 -0.51 20.17
N GLY A 211 -12.80 -1.73 19.61
CA GLY A 211 -11.95 -2.06 18.48
C GLY A 211 -12.26 -1.20 17.27
N SER A 212 -13.54 -1.06 16.91
CA SER A 212 -13.97 -0.19 15.80
C SER A 212 -13.57 1.27 16.02
N LEU A 213 -13.78 1.81 17.24
CA LEU A 213 -13.39 3.17 17.57
C LEU A 213 -11.88 3.40 17.45
N ILE A 214 -11.07 2.47 17.96
CA ILE A 214 -9.60 2.55 17.88
C ILE A 214 -9.12 2.52 16.43
N ILE A 215 -9.69 1.64 15.59
CA ILE A 215 -9.37 1.56 14.15
C ILE A 215 -9.70 2.87 13.45
N ILE A 216 -10.87 3.47 13.75
CA ILE A 216 -11.29 4.75 13.18
C ILE A 216 -10.32 5.87 13.61
N LEU A 217 -10.00 5.96 14.91
CA LEU A 217 -9.08 6.98 15.43
C LEU A 217 -7.68 6.84 14.85
N PHE A 218 -7.15 5.62 14.79
CA PHE A 218 -5.87 5.34 14.17
C PHE A 218 -5.87 5.74 12.69
N THR A 219 -6.91 5.34 11.95
CA THR A 219 -7.05 5.68 10.53
C THR A 219 -7.06 7.19 10.32
N ILE A 220 -7.87 7.93 11.10
CA ILE A 220 -7.91 9.40 11.04
C ILE A 220 -6.54 10.02 11.35
N SER A 221 -5.76 9.41 12.25
CA SER A 221 -4.46 9.94 12.66
C SER A 221 -3.37 9.84 11.58
N ILE A 222 -3.50 8.91 10.62
CA ILE A 222 -2.46 8.65 9.60
C ILE A 222 -2.83 9.15 8.20
N ILE A 223 -4.11 9.39 7.92
CA ILE A 223 -4.55 9.85 6.60
C ILE A 223 -4.27 11.35 6.40
N ARG A 224 -3.91 11.71 5.17
CA ARG A 224 -3.72 13.10 4.74
C ARG A 224 -4.51 13.35 3.45
N ILE A 225 -5.73 13.86 3.61
CA ILE A 225 -6.70 14.07 2.51
C ILE A 225 -6.63 15.50 1.96
N LYS A 226 -6.21 16.46 2.79
CA LYS A 226 -6.08 17.87 2.41
C LYS A 226 -4.61 18.24 2.26
N GLN A 227 -4.33 19.09 1.29
CA GLN A 227 -3.03 19.74 1.17
C GLN A 227 -2.73 20.53 2.45
N PRO A 228 -1.48 20.54 2.92
CA PRO A 228 -1.09 21.45 4.00
C PRO A 228 -1.28 22.90 3.57
N GLU A 229 -2.00 23.68 4.37
CA GLU A 229 -2.04 25.13 4.24
C GLU A 229 -0.73 25.69 4.81
N TYR A 230 -0.04 26.53 4.03
CA TYR A 230 1.15 27.23 4.51
C TYR A 230 0.75 28.65 4.94
N PRO A 231 1.23 29.13 6.10
CA PRO A 231 1.25 30.56 6.35
C PRO A 231 2.17 31.21 5.30
N GLU A 232 1.64 32.23 4.62
CA GLU A 232 2.38 33.07 3.67
C GLU A 232 3.65 33.69 4.28
#